data_AF-A0A352Q5T7-F1
#
_entry.id   AF-A0A352Q5T7-F1
#
_cell.length_a   1.000
_cell.length_b   1.000
_cell.length_c   1.000
_cell.angle_alpha   90.00
_cell.angle_beta   90.00
_cell.angle_gamma   90.00
#
_symmetry.space_group_name_H-M   'P 1'
#
loop_
_entity.id
_entity.type
_entity.pdbx_description
1 polymer ?
#
loop_
_entity_poly.entity_id
_entity_poly.type
_entity_poly.pdbx_seq_one_letter_code
_entity_poly.pdbx_strand_id
1 'polypeptide(L)'
;MALIPLLIHSRSVISRSDKPLKWNRYGHRRLSQTFLCQFKLLAHYVSLPAQNIHKKYGGFIMTKIGRLLFHAGLASTLALSVSAGAASSYKAPRNSNGHPDIQGIWDFRNLTPLERPKALGDKTIFSQAELEAFKQKAIAANDTDAITDLPAEADVEVPYNSFWLDYGDQLSEDRRTSLIVDPPNGRLPALTKEALAGLKNSTQRDFPVRDIVSIGLSAAGWRPPGPESLGLSERCLMGFNAGPPLVPSAYNNNLRIVQTPDHIVLVTEMIHEARIIPIDGSPHLPEEMRRWAGDGRGRWEGDTLVVETTNFTDKTPTFQLPLTLDNPGIAGAVGTARNMHLVERFTRTGESSLHYEYTLTDPKTFTKPFSVAIPLKKFDGQMFEYACHEGNYALAGILKGARQEEKDEAVKQ
;
A
#
# COMPACT_ATOMS: atom_id res chain seq x y z
N MET A 1 51.87 -43.17 -29.64
CA MET A 1 52.21 -41.81 -30.11
C MET A 1 51.20 -40.87 -29.46
N ALA A 2 51.52 -39.93 -28.56
CA ALA A 2 52.71 -39.08 -28.39
C ALA A 2 52.89 -38.09 -29.56
N LEU A 3 53.12 -36.78 -29.39
CA LEU A 3 53.69 -36.01 -28.26
C LEU A 3 52.96 -34.69 -27.90
N ILE A 4 53.51 -33.95 -26.91
CA ILE A 4 53.08 -32.64 -26.35
C ILE A 4 54.26 -31.64 -26.43
N PRO A 5 54.03 -30.31 -26.51
CA PRO A 5 54.58 -29.34 -25.52
C PRO A 5 53.46 -28.37 -24.98
N LEU A 6 53.40 -27.91 -23.72
CA LEU A 6 54.34 -27.16 -22.83
C LEU A 6 54.55 -25.68 -23.27
N LEU A 7 54.52 -24.62 -22.42
CA LEU A 7 54.38 -24.43 -20.95
C LEU A 7 53.33 -23.30 -20.67
N ILE A 8 52.74 -22.99 -19.50
CA ILE A 8 52.88 -23.31 -18.05
C ILE A 8 53.92 -22.48 -17.24
N HIS A 9 53.48 -21.44 -16.50
CA HIS A 9 53.97 -20.88 -15.19
C HIS A 9 53.01 -19.72 -14.75
N SER A 10 52.75 -19.38 -13.48
CA SER A 10 53.16 -19.95 -12.17
C SER A 10 52.08 -19.76 -11.07
N ARG A 11 52.24 -20.48 -9.94
CA ARG A 11 51.33 -20.60 -8.77
C ARG A 11 51.12 -19.26 -8.03
N SER A 12 50.00 -19.04 -7.31
CA SER A 12 49.77 -19.49 -5.91
C SER A 12 48.45 -18.87 -5.38
N VAL A 13 47.72 -19.33 -4.33
CA VAL A 13 47.71 -20.53 -3.46
C VAL A 13 46.33 -20.63 -2.78
N ILE A 14 45.90 -21.79 -2.26
CA ILE A 14 44.69 -21.95 -1.43
C ILE A 14 45.06 -22.03 0.05
N SER A 15 44.35 -21.30 0.92
CA SER A 15 44.46 -21.39 2.39
C SER A 15 43.07 -21.47 3.01
N ARG A 16 42.80 -22.52 3.80
CA ARG A 16 41.65 -22.56 4.72
C ARG A 16 42.00 -21.78 5.98
N SER A 17 41.12 -20.88 6.42
CA SER A 17 41.23 -20.24 7.73
C SER A 17 40.10 -20.69 8.67
N ASP A 18 40.33 -21.76 9.42
CA ASP A 18 39.45 -22.18 10.51
C ASP A 18 39.52 -21.18 11.67
N LYS A 19 38.66 -20.15 11.67
CA LYS A 19 38.40 -19.27 12.82
C LYS A 19 36.89 -18.93 12.90
N PRO A 20 36.25 -19.08 14.07
CA PRO A 20 34.82 -18.85 14.20
C PRO A 20 34.46 -17.35 14.22
N LEU A 21 33.27 -17.03 13.70
CA LEU A 21 32.62 -15.72 13.87
C LEU A 21 32.44 -15.41 15.35
N LYS A 22 33.13 -14.39 15.85
CA LYS A 22 33.01 -13.93 17.24
C LYS A 22 31.74 -13.10 17.40
N TRP A 23 30.79 -13.61 18.19
CA TRP A 23 29.75 -12.79 18.79
C TRP A 23 30.36 -11.75 19.74
N ASN A 24 30.15 -10.46 19.47
CA ASN A 24 30.59 -9.38 20.35
C ASN A 24 29.68 -9.27 21.59
N ARG A 25 30.07 -9.94 22.67
CA ARG A 25 29.54 -9.64 24.01
C ARG A 25 30.19 -8.36 24.54
N TYR A 26 29.48 -7.24 24.49
CA TYR A 26 29.83 -6.09 25.32
C TYR A 26 29.42 -6.38 26.76
N GLY A 27 30.41 -6.61 27.63
CA GLY A 27 30.20 -6.98 29.02
C GLY A 27 30.28 -5.79 29.98
N HIS A 28 29.55 -5.85 31.09
CA HIS A 28 29.72 -4.93 32.21
C HIS A 28 31.17 -4.91 32.73
N ARG A 29 31.72 -3.72 33.00
CA ARG A 29 32.25 -3.38 34.34
C ARG A 29 32.64 -1.90 34.49
N ARG A 30 31.99 -1.26 35.48
CA ARG A 30 32.46 -0.19 36.38
C ARG A 30 33.60 0.74 35.90
N LEU A 31 33.26 2.02 35.78
CA LEU A 31 33.97 3.08 36.50
C LEU A 31 33.03 3.71 37.54
N SER A 32 33.58 4.39 38.55
CA SER A 32 32.84 4.87 39.72
C SER A 32 33.48 6.12 40.32
N GLN A 33 32.66 6.97 40.96
CA GLN A 33 33.04 8.23 41.64
C GLN A 33 33.42 9.36 40.65
N THR A 34 33.03 10.63 40.82
CA THR A 34 32.18 11.27 41.85
C THR A 34 31.47 12.50 41.26
N PHE A 35 30.27 12.86 41.73
CA PHE A 35 29.96 14.11 42.46
C PHE A 35 28.48 14.13 42.91
N LEU A 36 28.14 14.89 43.97
CA LEU A 36 26.78 15.00 44.55
C LEU A 36 26.28 16.46 44.54
N CYS A 37 24.97 16.65 44.31
CA CYS A 37 23.97 17.41 45.12
C CYS A 37 22.80 17.91 44.23
N GLN A 38 21.54 17.49 44.47
CA GLN A 38 20.48 18.15 45.29
C GLN A 38 19.94 19.48 44.70
N PHE A 39 18.64 19.83 44.68
CA PHE A 39 17.37 19.37 45.34
C PHE A 39 16.29 18.97 44.28
N LYS A 40 15.21 18.16 44.49
CA LYS A 40 13.99 18.27 45.36
C LYS A 40 13.12 19.53 45.01
N LEU A 41 11.78 19.59 44.84
CA LEU A 41 10.51 18.82 45.12
C LEU A 41 9.40 19.37 44.13
N LEU A 42 8.14 18.94 43.86
CA LEU A 42 7.11 17.87 44.11
C LEU A 42 6.29 17.73 42.76
N ALA A 43 5.38 16.80 42.41
CA ALA A 43 4.58 15.69 43.00
C ALA A 43 3.09 15.99 43.41
N HIS A 44 2.14 15.15 42.92
CA HIS A 44 0.64 15.17 43.03
C HIS A 44 -0.09 16.15 42.08
N TYR A 45 -1.32 15.91 41.55
CA TYR A 45 -2.41 14.92 41.79
C TYR A 45 -2.64 14.01 40.54
N VAL A 46 -3.01 12.71 40.61
CA VAL A 46 -4.25 12.00 41.06
C VAL A 46 -5.41 12.01 40.04
N SER A 47 -6.10 10.86 39.92
CA SER A 47 -6.94 10.40 38.79
C SER A 47 -8.38 10.93 38.68
N LEU A 48 -8.93 10.80 37.45
CA LEU A 48 -10.30 10.46 37.00
C LEU A 48 -11.43 10.30 38.06
N PRO A 49 -12.71 10.64 37.75
CA PRO A 49 -13.41 10.15 36.54
C PRO A 49 -14.40 11.13 35.83
N ALA A 50 -15.05 10.64 34.77
CA ALA A 50 -16.04 11.37 33.97
C ALA A 50 -17.50 11.06 34.38
N GLN A 51 -18.40 12.06 34.29
CA GLN A 51 -19.85 11.84 34.15
C GLN A 51 -20.60 13.08 33.63
N ASN A 52 -21.54 12.85 32.70
CA ASN A 52 -22.79 13.57 32.41
C ASN A 52 -22.93 15.08 32.74
N ILE A 53 -23.01 15.93 31.68
CA ILE A 53 -23.89 17.11 31.69
C ILE A 53 -24.71 17.17 30.39
N HIS A 54 -26.03 17.28 30.52
CA HIS A 54 -26.98 17.53 29.43
C HIS A 54 -27.97 18.63 29.89
N LYS A 55 -28.53 19.40 28.94
CA LYS A 55 -29.62 20.40 29.10
C LYS A 55 -29.31 21.74 29.80
N LYS A 56 -28.95 22.74 28.98
CA LYS A 56 -29.68 24.02 28.73
C LYS A 56 -28.98 24.69 27.54
N TYR A 57 -29.63 25.35 26.58
CA TYR A 57 -30.93 26.02 26.59
C TYR A 57 -31.86 25.51 25.45
N GLY A 58 -33.17 25.80 25.58
CA GLY A 58 -34.09 25.94 24.43
C GLY A 58 -34.42 27.43 24.23
N GLY A 59 -35.20 27.86 23.22
CA GLY A 59 -35.98 27.14 22.21
C GLY A 59 -36.68 28.16 21.29
N PHE A 60 -37.88 27.84 20.75
CA PHE A 60 -38.66 28.62 19.76
C PHE A 60 -38.01 28.60 18.34
N ILE A 61 -38.73 28.49 17.21
CA ILE A 61 -40.18 28.55 16.92
C ILE A 61 -40.62 27.51 15.86
N MET A 62 -41.91 27.18 15.80
CA MET A 62 -42.59 26.31 14.80
C MET A 62 -42.62 26.96 13.38
N THR A 63 -42.97 26.32 12.26
CA THR A 63 -44.35 25.87 11.93
C THR A 63 -44.46 25.21 10.54
N LYS A 64 -45.14 24.04 10.45
CA LYS A 64 -45.89 23.41 9.32
C LYS A 64 -45.22 23.23 7.93
N ILE A 65 -45.05 21.97 7.47
CA ILE A 65 -45.94 21.18 6.57
C ILE A 65 -45.89 21.58 5.08
N GLY A 66 -45.49 20.63 4.23
CA GLY A 66 -45.73 20.61 2.79
C GLY A 66 -45.44 19.23 2.19
N ARG A 67 -46.48 18.41 1.96
CA ARG A 67 -46.35 17.17 1.17
C ARG A 67 -46.46 17.51 -0.31
N LEU A 68 -45.51 17.05 -1.12
CA LEU A 68 -45.79 16.75 -2.53
C LEU A 68 -44.88 15.64 -3.03
N LEU A 69 -45.47 14.67 -3.74
CA LEU A 69 -44.76 13.64 -4.48
C LEU A 69 -44.41 14.19 -5.86
N PHE A 70 -43.16 14.03 -6.29
CA PHE A 70 -42.82 14.09 -7.71
C PHE A 70 -41.88 12.94 -8.05
N HIS A 71 -42.28 12.13 -9.03
CA HIS A 71 -41.40 11.15 -9.65
C HIS A 71 -40.55 11.89 -10.69
N ALA A 72 -39.24 11.87 -10.53
CA ALA A 72 -38.28 12.26 -11.55
C ALA A 72 -37.15 11.22 -11.52
N GLY A 73 -36.93 10.53 -12.63
CA GLY A 73 -35.95 9.45 -12.70
C GLY A 73 -34.52 9.97 -12.60
N LEU A 74 -33.67 9.29 -11.82
CA LEU A 74 -32.23 9.51 -11.88
C LEU A 74 -31.69 8.93 -13.19
N ALA A 75 -31.65 9.77 -14.22
CA ALA A 75 -30.74 9.57 -15.34
C ALA A 75 -29.32 9.88 -14.85
N SER A 76 -28.65 8.88 -14.28
CA SER A 76 -27.26 8.99 -13.83
C SER A 76 -26.33 9.19 -15.02
N THR A 77 -26.10 10.43 -15.40
CA THR A 77 -25.09 10.81 -16.40
C THR A 77 -23.71 10.47 -15.85
N LEU A 78 -23.16 9.34 -16.29
CA LEU A 78 -21.78 8.96 -16.04
C LEU A 78 -20.88 9.99 -16.76
N ALA A 79 -20.29 10.90 -15.99
CA ALA A 79 -19.37 11.89 -16.52
C ALA A 79 -18.04 11.19 -16.89
N LEU A 80 -17.92 10.79 -18.14
CA LEU A 80 -16.66 10.32 -18.72
C LEU A 80 -15.68 11.50 -18.79
N SER A 81 -14.95 11.71 -17.69
CA SER A 81 -13.81 12.63 -17.61
C SER A 81 -12.66 12.11 -18.47
N VAL A 82 -12.75 12.32 -19.78
CA VAL A 82 -11.67 12.04 -20.72
C VAL A 82 -10.57 13.09 -20.49
N SER A 83 -9.65 12.77 -19.59
CA SER A 83 -8.38 13.47 -19.44
C SER A 83 -7.60 13.38 -20.75
N ALA A 84 -7.73 14.40 -21.59
CA ALA A 84 -7.01 14.52 -22.86
C ALA A 84 -5.53 14.83 -22.62
N GLY A 85 -4.80 13.86 -22.06
CA GLY A 85 -3.35 13.89 -21.99
C GLY A 85 -2.76 14.05 -23.38
N ALA A 86 -1.70 14.86 -23.51
CA ALA A 86 -1.07 15.12 -24.79
C ALA A 86 -0.64 13.81 -25.45
N ALA A 87 -1.21 13.52 -26.63
CA ALA A 87 -0.95 12.27 -27.34
C ALA A 87 0.55 12.16 -27.66
N SER A 88 1.22 11.17 -27.06
CA SER A 88 2.62 10.90 -27.35
C SER A 88 2.78 10.61 -28.84
N SER A 89 3.81 11.18 -29.47
CA SER A 89 4.19 10.85 -30.84
C SER A 89 4.81 9.44 -30.94
N TYR A 90 5.13 8.83 -29.79
CA TYR A 90 5.53 7.44 -29.69
C TYR A 90 4.42 6.51 -30.19
N LYS A 91 4.78 5.58 -31.07
CA LYS A 91 3.90 4.48 -31.47
C LYS A 91 4.36 3.21 -30.76
N ALA A 92 3.50 2.64 -29.93
CA ALA A 92 3.78 1.36 -29.30
C ALA A 92 4.03 0.27 -30.37
N PRO A 93 5.07 -0.57 -30.19
CA PRO A 93 5.24 -1.80 -30.95
C PRO A 93 3.96 -2.64 -30.90
N ARG A 94 3.73 -3.49 -31.90
CA ARG A 94 2.57 -4.38 -31.92
C ARG A 94 3.01 -5.81 -31.73
N ASN A 95 2.27 -6.55 -30.89
CA ASN A 95 2.44 -7.99 -30.77
C ASN A 95 1.82 -8.72 -31.98
N SER A 96 1.94 -10.04 -32.02
CA SER A 96 1.45 -10.89 -33.13
C SER A 96 -0.05 -10.77 -33.40
N ASN A 97 -0.83 -10.24 -32.47
CA ASN A 97 -2.28 -10.04 -32.60
C ASN A 97 -2.65 -8.61 -33.06
N GLY A 98 -1.66 -7.76 -33.36
CA GLY A 98 -1.87 -6.36 -33.76
C GLY A 98 -2.19 -5.40 -32.61
N HIS A 99 -2.34 -5.89 -31.39
CA HIS A 99 -2.49 -5.08 -30.18
C HIS A 99 -1.17 -4.40 -29.79
N PRO A 100 -1.20 -3.25 -29.08
CA PRO A 100 -0.02 -2.71 -28.40
C PRO A 100 0.69 -3.76 -27.56
N ASP A 101 1.99 -3.88 -27.77
CA ASP A 101 2.89 -4.66 -26.92
C ASP A 101 3.11 -3.90 -25.61
N ILE A 102 2.55 -4.44 -24.53
CA ILE A 102 2.78 -4.00 -23.14
C ILE A 102 3.37 -5.15 -22.29
N GLN A 103 3.77 -6.25 -22.94
CA GLN A 103 4.32 -7.43 -22.26
C GLN A 103 5.69 -7.11 -21.66
N GLY A 104 5.97 -7.67 -20.48
CA GLY A 104 7.23 -7.48 -19.78
C GLY A 104 7.06 -7.48 -18.26
N ILE A 105 8.06 -6.96 -17.57
CA ILE A 105 7.99 -6.62 -16.15
C ILE A 105 8.14 -5.11 -16.04
N TRP A 106 7.33 -4.50 -15.17
CA TRP A 106 7.20 -3.06 -15.01
C TRP A 106 7.29 -2.68 -13.54
N ASP A 107 8.27 -1.87 -13.21
CA ASP A 107 8.50 -1.27 -11.90
C ASP A 107 7.55 -0.06 -11.70
N PHE A 108 6.89 0.00 -10.56
CA PHE A 108 6.00 1.10 -10.15
C PHE A 108 6.45 1.84 -8.87
N ARG A 109 7.72 1.69 -8.45
CA ARG A 109 8.33 2.57 -7.43
C ARG A 109 8.22 4.04 -7.85
N ASN A 110 7.80 4.91 -6.93
CA ASN A 110 7.67 6.34 -7.19
C ASN A 110 7.62 7.15 -5.90
N LEU A 111 8.51 8.15 -5.75
CA LEU A 111 8.53 9.09 -4.64
C LEU A 111 7.56 10.29 -4.80
N THR A 112 6.85 10.39 -5.93
CA THR A 112 5.70 11.30 -6.03
C THR A 112 4.63 10.85 -5.01
N PRO A 113 4.20 11.71 -4.07
CA PRO A 113 3.23 11.30 -3.05
C PRO A 113 1.85 11.03 -3.68
N LEU A 114 1.08 10.12 -3.08
CA LEU A 114 -0.29 9.83 -3.55
C LEU A 114 -1.15 11.11 -3.55
N GLU A 115 -1.17 11.79 -2.40
CA GLU A 115 -1.85 13.07 -2.22
C GLU A 115 -0.88 14.26 -2.35
N ARG A 116 -1.39 15.38 -2.89
CA ARG A 116 -0.68 16.65 -2.92
C ARG A 116 -0.42 17.17 -1.48
N PRO A 117 0.83 17.47 -1.11
CA PRO A 117 1.14 18.10 0.17
C PRO A 117 0.38 19.43 0.32
N LYS A 118 -0.35 19.61 1.44
CA LYS A 118 -1.20 20.79 1.70
C LYS A 118 -0.46 22.13 1.55
N ALA A 119 0.85 22.15 1.84
CA ALA A 119 1.71 23.33 1.71
C ALA A 119 1.93 23.80 0.25
N LEU A 120 1.61 22.97 -0.75
CA LEU A 120 1.70 23.33 -2.17
C LEU A 120 0.40 23.93 -2.72
N GLY A 121 -0.71 23.84 -1.98
CA GLY A 121 -2.03 24.31 -2.45
C GLY A 121 -2.41 23.70 -3.80
N ASP A 122 -2.80 24.56 -4.74
CA ASP A 122 -3.19 24.15 -6.10
C ASP A 122 -2.01 23.94 -7.07
N LYS A 123 -0.75 24.03 -6.61
CA LYS A 123 0.42 23.82 -7.46
C LYS A 123 0.52 22.36 -7.92
N THR A 124 0.20 22.12 -9.19
CA THR A 124 0.17 20.79 -9.81
C THR A 124 1.54 20.26 -10.24
N ILE A 125 2.51 21.13 -10.52
CA ILE A 125 3.83 20.79 -11.09
C ILE A 125 4.96 21.48 -10.31
N PHE A 126 6.02 20.74 -9.99
CA PHE A 126 7.27 21.28 -9.43
C PHE A 126 8.15 21.94 -10.52
N SER A 127 8.83 23.04 -10.18
CA SER A 127 10.02 23.45 -10.94
C SER A 127 11.17 22.47 -10.68
N GLN A 128 12.22 22.48 -11.51
CA GLN A 128 13.31 21.51 -11.37
C GLN A 128 14.02 21.59 -10.01
N ALA A 129 14.22 22.79 -9.47
CA ALA A 129 14.85 22.98 -8.16
C ALA A 129 13.96 22.45 -7.01
N GLU A 130 12.65 22.62 -7.12
CA GLU A 130 11.69 22.10 -6.12
C GLU A 130 11.54 20.58 -6.21
N LEU A 131 11.59 20.01 -7.40
CA LEU A 131 11.58 18.55 -7.61
C LEU A 131 12.80 17.92 -6.93
N GLU A 132 14.00 18.44 -7.18
CA GLU A 132 15.22 17.93 -6.57
C GLU A 132 15.22 18.12 -5.04
N ALA A 133 14.78 19.28 -4.54
CA ALA A 133 14.65 19.51 -3.10
C ALA A 133 13.62 18.57 -2.43
N PHE A 134 12.50 18.30 -3.10
CA PHE A 134 11.50 17.34 -2.63
C PHE A 134 12.05 15.90 -2.67
N LYS A 135 12.76 15.51 -3.74
CA LYS A 135 13.39 14.20 -3.90
C LYS A 135 14.37 13.90 -2.78
N GLN A 136 15.30 14.82 -2.50
CA GLN A 136 16.25 14.68 -1.40
C GLN A 136 15.54 14.58 -0.04
N LYS A 137 14.46 15.35 0.18
CA LYS A 137 13.66 15.24 1.40
C LYS A 137 12.90 13.90 1.50
N ALA A 138 12.38 13.39 0.39
CA ALA A 138 11.64 12.12 0.36
C ALA A 138 12.56 10.92 0.63
N ILE A 139 13.75 10.90 0.01
CA ILE A 139 14.79 9.90 0.27
C ILE A 139 15.19 9.94 1.76
N ALA A 140 15.51 11.12 2.31
CA ALA A 140 15.88 11.27 3.71
C ALA A 140 14.74 11.01 4.72
N ALA A 141 13.48 11.08 4.29
CA ALA A 141 12.31 10.73 5.12
C ALA A 141 11.98 9.23 5.09
N ASN A 142 12.49 8.51 4.10
CA ASN A 142 12.37 7.06 3.95
C ASN A 142 13.60 6.30 4.48
N ASP A 143 14.64 7.00 4.93
CA ASP A 143 15.85 6.40 5.51
C ASP A 143 15.60 5.94 6.95
N THR A 144 15.14 4.70 7.09
CA THR A 144 14.87 4.05 8.39
C THR A 144 16.09 3.93 9.29
N ASP A 145 17.31 3.82 8.72
CA ASP A 145 18.57 3.73 9.47
C ASP A 145 18.90 5.05 10.20
N ALA A 146 18.24 6.17 9.86
CA ALA A 146 18.35 7.44 10.57
C ALA A 146 17.41 7.55 11.80
N ILE A 147 16.53 6.57 12.04
CA ILE A 147 15.56 6.59 13.15
C ILE A 147 16.15 5.88 14.38
N THR A 148 16.87 6.61 15.22
CA THR A 148 17.63 6.02 16.35
C THR A 148 16.84 5.80 17.64
N ASP A 149 15.72 6.51 17.82
CA ASP A 149 15.07 6.69 19.13
C ASP A 149 13.64 6.10 19.17
N LEU A 150 13.41 4.94 18.55
CA LEU A 150 12.14 4.22 18.65
C LEU A 150 11.92 3.60 20.05
N PRO A 151 10.68 3.56 20.56
CA PRO A 151 10.30 2.64 21.63
C PRO A 151 10.59 1.19 21.23
N ALA A 152 10.98 0.34 22.19
CA ALA A 152 11.37 -1.05 21.91
C ALA A 152 10.25 -1.87 21.26
N GLU A 153 8.99 -1.52 21.52
CA GLU A 153 7.80 -2.11 20.90
C GLU A 153 7.70 -1.75 19.41
N ALA A 154 8.06 -0.51 19.04
CA ALA A 154 8.02 -0.03 17.65
C ALA A 154 9.24 -0.50 16.83
N ASP A 155 10.42 -0.60 17.47
CA ASP A 155 11.63 -1.22 16.91
C ASP A 155 11.37 -2.69 16.49
N VAL A 156 10.55 -3.41 17.25
CA VAL A 156 10.13 -4.79 16.94
C VAL A 156 9.02 -4.87 15.89
N GLU A 157 8.07 -3.92 15.87
CA GLU A 157 6.98 -3.90 14.86
C GLU A 157 7.41 -3.36 13.48
N VAL A 158 8.47 -2.55 13.39
CA VAL A 158 8.99 -1.98 12.13
C VAL A 158 10.49 -2.28 11.95
N PRO A 159 10.93 -3.56 11.97
CA PRO A 159 12.34 -3.93 12.16
C PRO A 159 13.20 -3.90 10.88
N TYR A 160 12.67 -3.37 9.77
CA TYR A 160 13.38 -3.33 8.49
C TYR A 160 14.22 -2.06 8.37
N ASN A 161 15.53 -2.27 8.23
CA ASN A 161 16.52 -1.25 7.97
C ASN A 161 16.51 -0.84 6.47
N SER A 162 17.12 0.29 6.11
CA SER A 162 17.07 0.93 4.79
C SER A 162 17.61 0.08 3.63
N PHE A 163 18.26 -1.06 3.92
CA PHE A 163 18.66 -2.05 2.90
C PHE A 163 17.48 -2.89 2.36
N TRP A 164 16.43 -3.10 3.16
CA TRP A 164 15.27 -3.94 2.80
C TRP A 164 14.07 -3.14 2.27
N LEU A 165 14.09 -1.81 2.42
CA LEU A 165 12.98 -0.93 2.02
C LEU A 165 13.32 -0.17 0.72
N ASP A 166 12.95 -0.77 -0.40
CA ASP A 166 13.11 -0.21 -1.74
C ASP A 166 11.89 0.62 -2.20
N TYR A 167 11.84 1.85 -1.70
CA TYR A 167 10.91 2.90 -2.18
C TYR A 167 11.30 3.48 -3.56
N GLY A 168 12.51 3.19 -4.05
CA GLY A 168 13.14 3.87 -5.18
C GLY A 168 13.60 5.31 -4.86
N ASP A 169 14.29 5.93 -5.82
CA ASP A 169 14.86 7.29 -5.69
C ASP A 169 14.24 8.32 -6.67
N GLN A 170 13.34 7.89 -7.57
CA GLN A 170 12.77 8.73 -8.63
C GLN A 170 11.37 9.28 -8.29
N LEU A 171 11.06 10.46 -8.85
CA LEU A 171 9.70 10.98 -8.97
C LEU A 171 9.20 10.86 -10.42
N SER A 172 7.89 11.02 -10.60
CA SER A 172 7.25 11.14 -11.91
C SER A 172 7.92 12.20 -12.80
N GLU A 173 8.28 11.81 -14.03
CA GLU A 173 9.07 12.63 -14.98
C GLU A 173 8.38 13.93 -15.42
N ASP A 174 7.04 13.97 -15.38
CA ASP A 174 6.25 15.19 -15.64
C ASP A 174 6.26 16.19 -14.47
N ARG A 175 6.92 15.82 -13.36
CA ARG A 175 7.10 16.62 -12.14
C ARG A 175 5.80 16.96 -11.42
N ARG A 176 4.76 16.12 -11.59
CA ARG A 176 3.49 16.25 -10.86
C ARG A 176 3.71 16.23 -9.33
N THR A 177 2.91 17.00 -8.60
CA THR A 177 2.98 17.12 -7.13
C THR A 177 2.11 16.12 -6.38
N SER A 178 1.38 15.26 -7.10
CA SER A 178 0.49 14.21 -6.60
C SER A 178 0.32 13.10 -7.64
N LEU A 179 0.19 11.83 -7.24
CA LEU A 179 -0.23 10.75 -8.16
C LEU A 179 -1.73 10.82 -8.47
N ILE A 180 -2.54 11.31 -7.53
CA ILE A 180 -3.95 11.66 -7.79
C ILE A 180 -3.99 12.80 -8.82
N VAL A 181 -4.77 12.60 -9.89
CA VAL A 181 -4.98 13.55 -10.99
C VAL A 181 -6.42 14.10 -11.03
N ASP A 182 -7.41 13.32 -10.59
CA ASP A 182 -8.77 13.77 -10.29
C ASP A 182 -9.17 13.34 -8.87
N PRO A 183 -9.70 14.21 -7.99
CA PRO A 183 -9.97 15.64 -8.20
C PRO A 183 -8.71 16.49 -8.47
N PRO A 184 -8.81 17.64 -9.18
CA PRO A 184 -7.63 18.42 -9.60
C PRO A 184 -6.78 19.00 -8.46
N ASN A 185 -7.30 19.03 -7.23
CA ASN A 185 -6.53 19.37 -6.02
C ASN A 185 -5.48 18.30 -5.66
N GLY A 186 -5.49 17.15 -6.34
CA GLY A 186 -4.53 16.06 -6.16
C GLY A 186 -4.70 15.32 -4.83
N ARG A 187 -5.89 15.32 -4.23
CA ARG A 187 -6.15 14.72 -2.91
C ARG A 187 -7.40 13.85 -2.91
N LEU A 188 -7.45 12.88 -1.99
CA LEU A 188 -8.57 11.93 -1.91
C LEU A 188 -9.89 12.68 -1.63
N PRO A 189 -11.02 12.25 -2.25
CA PRO A 189 -12.34 12.71 -1.87
C PRO A 189 -12.61 12.46 -0.39
N ALA A 190 -13.50 13.26 0.22
CA ALA A 190 -13.92 13.00 1.59
C ALA A 190 -14.56 11.61 1.71
N LEU A 191 -14.17 10.86 2.73
CA LEU A 191 -14.80 9.59 3.08
C LEU A 191 -16.26 9.80 3.52
N THR A 192 -17.10 8.79 3.33
CA THR A 192 -18.46 8.81 3.88
C THR A 192 -18.44 8.70 5.41
N LYS A 193 -19.57 9.04 6.06
CA LYS A 193 -19.76 8.79 7.50
C LYS A 193 -19.70 7.30 7.87
N GLU A 194 -20.03 6.42 6.93
CA GLU A 194 -20.01 4.96 7.07
C GLU A 194 -18.57 4.44 7.09
N ALA A 195 -17.74 4.85 6.12
CA ALA A 195 -16.32 4.52 6.08
C ALA A 195 -15.52 5.15 7.25
N LEU A 196 -15.83 6.38 7.65
CA LEU A 196 -15.23 7.03 8.83
C LEU A 196 -15.60 6.38 10.16
N ALA A 197 -16.71 5.63 10.21
CA ALA A 197 -17.06 4.81 11.37
C ALA A 197 -16.31 3.47 11.32
N GLY A 198 -16.28 2.80 10.17
CA GLY A 198 -15.53 1.56 9.97
C GLY A 198 -14.03 1.69 10.30
N LEU A 199 -13.38 2.74 9.79
CA LEU A 199 -11.95 3.01 10.05
C LEU A 199 -11.63 3.15 11.55
N LYS A 200 -12.53 3.76 12.34
CA LYS A 200 -12.36 3.91 13.80
C LYS A 200 -12.51 2.61 14.58
N ASN A 201 -13.13 1.60 13.97
CA ASN A 201 -13.38 0.30 14.56
C ASN A 201 -12.43 -0.79 14.06
N SER A 202 -11.55 -0.53 13.08
CA SER A 202 -10.73 -1.60 12.46
C SER A 202 -9.73 -2.26 13.42
N THR A 203 -9.32 -1.53 14.47
CA THR A 203 -8.54 -2.04 15.61
C THR A 203 -9.28 -3.10 16.43
N GLN A 204 -10.61 -3.20 16.34
CA GLN A 204 -11.42 -4.23 17.01
C GLN A 204 -11.31 -5.59 16.30
N ARG A 205 -10.89 -5.59 15.01
CA ARG A 205 -10.72 -6.79 14.17
C ARG A 205 -11.97 -7.67 14.06
N ASP A 206 -13.13 -7.00 13.99
CA ASP A 206 -14.43 -7.61 13.64
C ASP A 206 -14.37 -8.36 12.31
N PHE A 207 -15.06 -9.49 12.22
CA PHE A 207 -15.04 -10.33 11.02
C PHE A 207 -15.99 -9.83 9.90
N PRO A 208 -15.57 -9.87 8.62
CA PRO A 208 -14.21 -10.19 8.16
C PRO A 208 -13.26 -9.01 8.33
N VAL A 209 -12.05 -9.28 8.84
CA VAL A 209 -10.95 -8.31 8.89
C VAL A 209 -10.54 -7.92 7.47
N ARG A 210 -10.36 -6.61 7.25
CA ARG A 210 -10.01 -6.01 5.94
C ARG A 210 -8.71 -5.20 5.98
N ASP A 211 -8.20 -4.92 7.17
CA ASP A 211 -6.91 -4.28 7.38
C ASP A 211 -5.81 -5.06 6.65
N ILE A 212 -4.97 -4.33 5.92
CA ILE A 212 -3.91 -4.93 5.11
C ILE A 212 -2.79 -5.51 5.99
N VAL A 213 -2.55 -4.92 7.17
CA VAL A 213 -1.53 -5.35 8.15
C VAL A 213 -2.06 -5.28 9.60
N SER A 214 -1.32 -5.86 10.55
CA SER A 214 -1.59 -5.92 11.99
C SER A 214 -0.67 -5.03 12.85
N ILE A 215 0.03 -4.07 12.24
CA ILE A 215 0.87 -3.07 12.93
C ILE A 215 0.05 -2.22 13.91
N GLY A 216 0.63 -1.85 15.05
CA GLY A 216 0.05 -0.99 16.08
C GLY A 216 -0.90 -1.69 17.05
N LEU A 217 -1.17 -2.99 16.86
CA LEU A 217 -2.09 -3.74 17.71
C LEU A 217 -1.46 -4.19 19.04
N SER A 218 -0.17 -4.50 19.07
CA SER A 218 0.49 -4.98 20.31
C SER A 218 0.44 -3.94 21.43
N ALA A 219 0.63 -2.66 21.09
CA ALA A 219 0.52 -1.51 22.00
C ALA A 219 -0.89 -1.33 22.62
N ALA A 220 -1.93 -1.96 22.05
CA ALA A 220 -3.28 -2.00 22.60
C ALA A 220 -3.54 -3.22 23.51
N GLY A 221 -2.53 -4.06 23.78
CA GLY A 221 -2.67 -5.32 24.53
C GLY A 221 -3.41 -6.41 23.74
N TRP A 222 -3.42 -6.33 22.42
CA TRP A 222 -4.19 -7.23 21.57
C TRP A 222 -3.55 -8.62 21.44
N ARG A 223 -4.26 -9.66 21.91
CA ARG A 223 -3.96 -11.06 21.64
C ARG A 223 -4.94 -11.59 20.57
N PRO A 224 -4.49 -12.07 19.39
CA PRO A 224 -5.40 -12.60 18.38
C PRO A 224 -6.11 -13.89 18.86
N PRO A 225 -7.45 -13.97 18.80
CA PRO A 225 -8.18 -15.21 19.10
C PRO A 225 -7.98 -16.31 18.04
N GLY A 226 -7.54 -15.97 16.83
CA GLY A 226 -7.29 -16.90 15.73
C GLY A 226 -6.58 -16.23 14.55
N PRO A 227 -6.08 -17.00 13.56
CA PRO A 227 -5.39 -16.43 12.40
C PRO A 227 -6.27 -15.49 11.56
N GLU A 228 -7.58 -15.65 11.60
CA GLU A 228 -8.53 -14.82 10.86
C GLU A 228 -8.55 -13.35 11.31
N SER A 229 -8.09 -13.05 12.54
CA SER A 229 -8.06 -11.68 13.08
C SER A 229 -6.79 -10.91 12.70
N LEU A 230 -5.81 -11.56 12.07
CA LEU A 230 -4.65 -10.90 11.46
C LEU A 230 -5.05 -10.16 10.17
N GLY A 231 -4.19 -9.23 9.73
CA GLY A 231 -4.35 -8.52 8.47
C GLY A 231 -4.26 -9.43 7.23
N LEU A 232 -4.66 -8.88 6.09
CA LEU A 232 -4.72 -9.64 4.83
C LEU A 232 -3.34 -10.02 4.28
N SER A 233 -2.27 -9.26 4.59
CA SER A 233 -0.90 -9.56 4.16
C SER A 233 -0.31 -10.72 4.97
N GLU A 234 -0.44 -10.70 6.30
CA GLU A 234 0.09 -11.76 7.19
C GLU A 234 -0.57 -13.11 6.93
N ARG A 235 -1.82 -13.08 6.44
CA ARG A 235 -2.62 -14.24 6.03
C ARG A 235 -2.40 -14.66 4.57
N CYS A 236 -1.56 -13.94 3.81
CA CYS A 236 -1.27 -14.17 2.40
C CYS A 236 -2.49 -14.09 1.47
N LEU A 237 -3.47 -13.24 1.79
CA LEU A 237 -4.72 -13.08 1.04
C LEU A 237 -4.69 -11.89 0.08
N MET A 238 -4.12 -10.76 0.49
CA MET A 238 -3.92 -9.55 -0.33
C MET A 238 -2.64 -8.85 0.12
N GLY A 239 -1.86 -8.30 -0.81
CA GLY A 239 -0.63 -7.55 -0.51
C GLY A 239 -0.84 -6.04 -0.51
N PHE A 240 -0.04 -5.31 0.29
CA PHE A 240 -0.22 -3.87 0.49
C PHE A 240 -0.04 -2.99 -0.76
N ASN A 241 0.67 -3.48 -1.77
CA ASN A 241 0.80 -2.89 -3.10
C ASN A 241 0.42 -3.87 -4.24
N ALA A 242 -0.05 -5.08 -3.91
CA ALA A 242 -0.45 -6.09 -4.89
C ALA A 242 -1.62 -5.62 -5.77
N GLY A 243 -2.48 -4.77 -5.19
CA GLY A 243 -3.69 -4.25 -5.81
C GLY A 243 -4.81 -5.29 -5.88
N PRO A 244 -5.84 -5.07 -6.71
CA PRO A 244 -6.11 -3.86 -7.48
C PRO A 244 -6.84 -2.78 -6.66
N PRO A 245 -6.59 -1.48 -6.90
CA PRO A 245 -5.57 -0.93 -7.81
C PRO A 245 -4.15 -1.00 -7.23
N LEU A 246 -3.12 -0.87 -8.08
CA LEU A 246 -1.73 -0.77 -7.63
C LEU A 246 -1.47 0.57 -6.94
N VAL A 247 -0.66 0.55 -5.88
CA VAL A 247 -0.23 1.74 -5.13
C VAL A 247 1.27 1.59 -4.81
N PRO A 248 2.14 2.56 -5.16
CA PRO A 248 3.57 2.47 -4.84
C PRO A 248 3.80 2.39 -3.33
N SER A 249 4.71 1.52 -2.91
CA SER A 249 4.98 1.24 -1.50
C SER A 249 6.43 0.78 -1.26
N ALA A 250 6.70 0.19 -0.11
CA ALA A 250 8.06 0.06 0.44
C ALA A 250 8.98 -0.98 -0.22
N TYR A 251 8.48 -1.97 -0.96
CA TYR A 251 9.28 -2.95 -1.70
C TYR A 251 8.40 -3.81 -2.65
N ASN A 252 9.03 -4.63 -3.50
CA ASN A 252 8.38 -5.54 -4.47
C ASN A 252 7.33 -4.88 -5.37
N ASN A 253 7.62 -3.64 -5.80
CA ASN A 253 6.74 -2.85 -6.67
C ASN A 253 6.89 -3.25 -8.15
N ASN A 254 6.94 -4.55 -8.46
CA ASN A 254 7.06 -5.06 -9.83
C ASN A 254 5.74 -5.69 -10.30
N LEU A 255 5.36 -5.40 -11.54
CA LEU A 255 4.20 -5.94 -12.25
C LEU A 255 4.66 -6.69 -13.49
N ARG A 256 4.47 -8.01 -13.54
CA ARG A 256 4.59 -8.79 -14.78
C ARG A 256 3.27 -8.75 -15.55
N ILE A 257 3.32 -8.31 -16.80
CA ILE A 257 2.20 -8.35 -17.74
C ILE A 257 2.46 -9.44 -18.78
N VAL A 258 1.55 -10.40 -18.88
CA VAL A 258 1.54 -11.42 -19.93
C VAL A 258 0.36 -11.15 -20.87
N GLN A 259 0.64 -11.08 -22.18
CA GLN A 259 -0.39 -10.92 -23.21
C GLN A 259 -0.58 -12.23 -23.99
N THR A 260 -1.84 -12.55 -24.29
CA THR A 260 -2.24 -13.63 -25.20
C THR A 260 -3.23 -13.04 -26.23
N PRO A 261 -3.78 -13.82 -27.18
CA PRO A 261 -4.80 -13.30 -28.11
C PRO A 261 -6.12 -12.89 -27.41
N ASP A 262 -6.47 -13.58 -26.32
CA ASP A 262 -7.80 -13.57 -25.69
C ASP A 262 -7.78 -13.19 -24.20
N HIS A 263 -6.60 -13.15 -23.55
CA HIS A 263 -6.42 -12.75 -22.16
C HIS A 263 -5.19 -11.83 -21.94
N ILE A 264 -5.29 -11.04 -20.87
CA ILE A 264 -4.16 -10.39 -20.19
C ILE A 264 -4.02 -11.04 -18.82
N VAL A 265 -2.79 -11.35 -18.39
CA VAL A 265 -2.52 -11.75 -17.01
C VAL A 265 -1.61 -10.72 -16.37
N LEU A 266 -2.08 -10.14 -15.26
CA LEU A 266 -1.30 -9.24 -14.41
C LEU A 266 -0.86 -10.03 -13.17
N VAL A 267 0.45 -10.08 -12.92
CA VAL A 267 1.02 -10.72 -11.73
C VAL A 267 1.90 -9.70 -11.02
N THR A 268 1.51 -9.29 -9.82
CA THR A 268 2.33 -8.40 -8.98
C THR A 268 3.34 -9.25 -8.18
N GLU A 269 4.55 -8.75 -7.96
CA GLU A 269 5.60 -9.48 -7.20
C GLU A 269 5.25 -9.65 -5.71
N MET A 270 4.38 -8.80 -5.17
CA MET A 270 3.87 -8.92 -3.80
C MET A 270 2.77 -10.00 -3.68
N ILE A 271 2.87 -10.86 -2.66
CA ILE A 271 2.03 -12.06 -2.48
C ILE A 271 2.20 -13.01 -3.69
N HIS A 272 1.13 -13.37 -4.39
CA HIS A 272 1.16 -14.35 -5.48
C HIS A 272 -0.05 -14.19 -6.43
N GLU A 273 -0.71 -13.02 -6.40
CA GLU A 273 -1.99 -12.87 -7.10
C GLU A 273 -1.81 -12.66 -8.61
N ALA A 274 -2.38 -13.59 -9.38
CA ALA A 274 -2.44 -13.54 -10.83
C ALA A 274 -3.85 -13.16 -11.29
N ARG A 275 -4.06 -11.88 -11.64
CA ARG A 275 -5.32 -11.39 -12.19
C ARG A 275 -5.42 -11.78 -13.67
N ILE A 276 -6.18 -12.85 -13.95
CA ILE A 276 -6.51 -13.29 -15.31
C ILE A 276 -7.72 -12.48 -15.82
N ILE A 277 -7.52 -11.72 -16.89
CA ILE A 277 -8.48 -10.76 -17.45
C ILE A 277 -8.78 -11.15 -18.91
N PRO A 278 -9.96 -11.70 -19.22
CA PRO A 278 -10.39 -11.90 -20.60
C PRO A 278 -10.51 -10.59 -21.38
N ILE A 279 -10.09 -10.61 -22.63
CA ILE A 279 -10.22 -9.53 -23.63
C ILE A 279 -11.01 -9.97 -24.88
N ASP A 280 -11.68 -11.12 -24.79
CA ASP A 280 -12.51 -11.77 -25.81
C ASP A 280 -13.90 -11.12 -26.00
N GLY A 281 -14.26 -10.16 -25.13
CA GLY A 281 -15.60 -9.55 -25.09
C GLY A 281 -16.63 -10.37 -24.30
N SER A 282 -16.22 -11.39 -23.56
CA SER A 282 -17.11 -12.14 -22.66
C SER A 282 -17.72 -11.22 -21.58
N PRO A 283 -18.99 -11.45 -21.18
CA PRO A 283 -19.61 -10.67 -20.12
C PRO A 283 -18.94 -10.90 -18.77
N HIS A 284 -19.13 -9.95 -17.84
CA HIS A 284 -18.82 -10.17 -16.43
C HIS A 284 -19.57 -11.38 -15.86
N LEU A 285 -19.01 -11.95 -14.79
CA LEU A 285 -19.68 -13.00 -14.02
C LEU A 285 -20.98 -12.46 -13.38
N PRO A 286 -22.01 -13.31 -13.18
CA PRO A 286 -23.14 -13.02 -12.29
C PRO A 286 -22.72 -12.41 -10.94
N GLU A 287 -23.51 -11.47 -10.43
CA GLU A 287 -23.15 -10.57 -9.31
C GLU A 287 -22.88 -11.30 -7.97
N GLU A 288 -23.41 -12.52 -7.84
CA GLU A 288 -23.17 -13.45 -6.75
C GLU A 288 -21.77 -14.10 -6.78
N MET A 289 -21.14 -14.24 -7.95
CA MET A 289 -19.80 -14.80 -8.11
C MET A 289 -18.74 -13.71 -7.90
N ARG A 290 -18.34 -13.58 -6.62
CA ARG A 290 -17.49 -12.51 -6.09
C ARG A 290 -16.06 -13.00 -5.82
N ARG A 291 -15.04 -12.22 -6.19
CA ARG A 291 -13.60 -12.58 -6.16
C ARG A 291 -12.77 -11.56 -5.37
N TRP A 292 -11.60 -11.95 -4.87
CA TRP A 292 -10.73 -11.10 -4.03
C TRP A 292 -10.27 -9.83 -4.78
N ALA A 293 -9.49 -9.97 -5.86
CA ALA A 293 -9.25 -8.92 -6.86
C ALA A 293 -10.40 -8.67 -7.87
N GLY A 294 -11.62 -9.11 -7.56
CA GLY A 294 -12.79 -8.93 -8.43
C GLY A 294 -12.80 -9.75 -9.73
N ASP A 295 -13.74 -9.44 -10.60
CA ASP A 295 -13.87 -9.99 -11.96
C ASP A 295 -13.55 -8.89 -12.98
N GLY A 296 -12.43 -9.02 -13.69
CA GLY A 296 -11.95 -8.04 -14.67
C GLY A 296 -12.29 -8.42 -16.10
N ARG A 297 -12.67 -7.46 -16.93
CA ARG A 297 -12.77 -7.59 -18.39
C ARG A 297 -11.98 -6.48 -19.06
N GLY A 298 -11.12 -6.85 -19.99
CA GLY A 298 -10.27 -5.91 -20.73
C GLY A 298 -10.76 -5.66 -22.16
N ARG A 299 -10.38 -4.52 -22.71
CA ARG A 299 -10.63 -4.11 -24.10
C ARG A 299 -9.56 -3.14 -24.57
N TRP A 300 -9.36 -3.02 -25.88
CA TRP A 300 -8.43 -2.04 -26.45
C TRP A 300 -9.16 -0.78 -26.90
N GLU A 301 -8.87 0.35 -26.27
CA GLU A 301 -9.29 1.68 -26.68
C GLU A 301 -8.11 2.36 -27.41
N GLY A 302 -7.96 2.01 -28.69
CA GLY A 302 -6.81 2.41 -29.50
C GLY A 302 -5.52 1.77 -28.98
N ASP A 303 -4.60 2.60 -28.48
CA ASP A 303 -3.30 2.16 -27.96
C ASP A 303 -3.30 1.92 -26.43
N THR A 304 -4.48 1.95 -25.80
CA THR A 304 -4.67 1.74 -24.36
C THR A 304 -5.43 0.43 -24.10
N LEU A 305 -4.89 -0.45 -23.27
CA LEU A 305 -5.66 -1.52 -22.65
C LEU A 305 -6.49 -0.90 -21.52
N VAL A 306 -7.80 -1.09 -21.56
CA VAL A 306 -8.72 -0.66 -20.51
C VAL A 306 -9.30 -1.90 -19.84
N VAL A 307 -9.11 -2.02 -18.52
CA VAL A 307 -9.62 -3.13 -17.70
C VAL A 307 -10.69 -2.58 -16.78
N GLU A 308 -11.91 -3.07 -16.95
CA GLU A 308 -13.04 -2.77 -16.08
C GLU A 308 -13.20 -3.94 -15.10
N THR A 309 -13.15 -3.67 -13.79
CA THR A 309 -13.21 -4.69 -12.74
C THR A 309 -14.38 -4.42 -11.80
N THR A 310 -15.19 -5.46 -11.60
CA THR A 310 -16.38 -5.46 -10.74
C THR A 310 -16.36 -6.70 -9.83
N ASN A 311 -17.50 -7.06 -9.20
CA ASN A 311 -17.66 -8.27 -8.39
C ASN A 311 -16.55 -8.55 -7.35
N PHE A 312 -15.99 -7.51 -6.72
CA PHE A 312 -15.13 -7.68 -5.55
C PHE A 312 -15.91 -8.31 -4.39
N THR A 313 -15.25 -9.17 -3.59
CA THR A 313 -15.81 -9.64 -2.31
C THR A 313 -16.11 -8.48 -1.37
N ASP A 314 -16.87 -8.75 -0.31
CA ASP A 314 -17.01 -7.88 0.84
C ASP A 314 -15.87 -8.04 1.87
N LYS A 315 -14.82 -8.82 1.55
CA LYS A 315 -13.73 -9.24 2.48
C LYS A 315 -12.41 -8.50 2.25
N THR A 316 -12.33 -7.68 1.23
CA THR A 316 -11.22 -6.75 0.96
C THR A 316 -11.64 -5.33 1.33
N PRO A 317 -10.69 -4.41 1.61
CA PRO A 317 -10.99 -3.00 1.72
C PRO A 317 -11.22 -2.40 0.32
N THR A 318 -11.97 -1.30 0.26
CA THR A 318 -12.09 -0.52 -0.98
C THR A 318 -10.78 0.20 -1.28
N PHE A 319 -10.08 0.70 -0.26
CA PHE A 319 -8.78 1.33 -0.43
C PHE A 319 -7.94 1.24 0.86
N GLN A 320 -6.62 1.20 0.72
CA GLN A 320 -5.69 1.37 1.83
C GLN A 320 -5.23 2.82 1.87
N LEU A 321 -5.54 3.55 2.94
CA LEU A 321 -5.05 4.92 3.11
C LEU A 321 -3.54 4.91 3.34
N PRO A 322 -2.80 5.96 2.91
CA PRO A 322 -1.38 6.10 3.22
C PRO A 322 -1.09 5.93 4.71
N LEU A 323 -0.11 5.11 5.04
CA LEU A 323 0.39 4.98 6.40
C LEU A 323 1.24 6.22 6.72
N THR A 324 0.66 7.23 7.38
CA THR A 324 1.40 8.44 7.79
C THR A 324 1.60 8.46 9.30
N LEU A 325 2.87 8.55 9.72
CA LEU A 325 3.27 8.52 11.13
C LEU A 325 2.81 9.78 11.91
N ASP A 326 2.49 10.86 11.20
CA ASP A 326 2.02 12.13 11.77
C ASP A 326 0.51 12.17 12.07
N ASN A 327 -0.27 11.21 11.55
CA ASN A 327 -1.73 11.17 11.72
C ASN A 327 -2.29 9.73 11.73
N PRO A 328 -1.92 8.91 12.74
CA PRO A 328 -2.34 7.51 12.81
C PRO A 328 -3.87 7.32 12.87
N GLY A 329 -4.63 8.34 13.27
CA GLY A 329 -6.11 8.31 13.26
C GLY A 329 -6.76 8.32 11.87
N ILE A 330 -5.98 8.46 10.78
CA ILE A 330 -6.45 8.35 9.38
C ILE A 330 -5.53 7.40 8.56
N ALA A 331 -4.70 6.58 9.24
CA ALA A 331 -3.99 5.47 8.60
C ALA A 331 -4.85 4.19 8.69
N GLY A 332 -4.96 3.41 7.60
CA GLY A 332 -5.65 2.13 7.61
C GLY A 332 -6.55 1.82 6.41
N ALA A 333 -7.20 0.67 6.48
CA ALA A 333 -8.13 0.19 5.48
C ALA A 333 -9.48 0.92 5.55
N VAL A 334 -10.04 1.31 4.39
CA VAL A 334 -11.38 1.91 4.29
C VAL A 334 -12.29 1.17 3.33
N GLY A 335 -13.58 1.14 3.66
CA GLY A 335 -14.60 0.51 2.84
C GLY A 335 -14.60 -1.02 2.93
N THR A 336 -15.33 -1.64 2.02
CA THR A 336 -15.55 -3.11 1.99
C THR A 336 -15.45 -3.71 0.60
N ALA A 337 -15.01 -2.96 -0.41
CA ALA A 337 -14.96 -3.29 -1.83
C ALA A 337 -16.28 -3.76 -2.50
N ARG A 338 -17.32 -4.14 -1.75
CA ARG A 338 -18.58 -4.72 -2.27
C ARG A 338 -19.28 -3.87 -3.34
N ASN A 339 -19.13 -2.56 -3.27
CA ASN A 339 -19.71 -1.59 -4.21
C ASN A 339 -18.65 -0.87 -5.07
N MET A 340 -17.42 -1.40 -5.10
CA MET A 340 -16.32 -0.85 -5.88
C MET A 340 -16.49 -1.21 -7.35
N HIS A 341 -16.38 -0.19 -8.19
CA HIS A 341 -16.16 -0.28 -9.63
C HIS A 341 -14.80 0.36 -9.91
N LEU A 342 -13.93 -0.36 -10.61
CA LEU A 342 -12.56 0.06 -10.89
C LEU A 342 -12.32 0.01 -12.40
N VAL A 343 -11.89 1.13 -12.99
CA VAL A 343 -11.45 1.19 -14.38
C VAL A 343 -9.95 1.50 -14.41
N GLU A 344 -9.15 0.54 -14.85
CA GLU A 344 -7.71 0.67 -15.06
C GLU A 344 -7.41 0.90 -16.54
N ARG A 345 -6.35 1.66 -16.84
CA ARG A 345 -5.91 2.01 -18.19
C ARG A 345 -4.39 1.85 -18.26
N PHE A 346 -3.91 1.04 -19.20
CA PHE A 346 -2.49 0.78 -19.44
C PHE A 346 -2.12 1.24 -20.86
N THR A 347 -1.30 2.29 -20.97
CA THR A 347 -0.89 2.91 -22.24
C THR A 347 0.63 2.98 -22.32
N ARG A 348 1.27 2.35 -23.33
CA ARG A 348 2.73 2.42 -23.48
C ARG A 348 3.15 3.74 -24.12
N THR A 349 3.76 4.61 -23.33
CA THR A 349 4.08 6.00 -23.71
C THR A 349 5.51 6.19 -24.23
N GLY A 350 6.38 5.18 -24.04
CA GLY A 350 7.74 5.13 -24.56
C GLY A 350 8.31 3.70 -24.55
N GLU A 351 9.54 3.52 -25.03
CA GLU A 351 10.17 2.19 -25.13
C GLU A 351 10.28 1.47 -23.77
N SER A 352 10.65 2.24 -22.74
CA SER A 352 10.78 1.82 -21.34
C SER A 352 9.75 2.46 -20.40
N SER A 353 8.68 3.08 -20.93
CA SER A 353 7.65 3.78 -20.15
C SER A 353 6.24 3.23 -20.46
N LEU A 354 5.55 2.78 -19.40
CA LEU A 354 4.13 2.45 -19.40
C LEU A 354 3.40 3.45 -18.50
N HIS A 355 2.21 3.88 -18.88
CA HIS A 355 1.35 4.70 -18.01
C HIS A 355 0.21 3.83 -17.50
N TYR A 356 0.10 3.72 -16.17
CA TYR A 356 -1.02 3.08 -15.49
C TYR A 356 -1.88 4.17 -14.85
N GLU A 357 -3.09 4.33 -15.32
CA GLU A 357 -4.12 5.18 -14.70
C GLU A 357 -5.25 4.30 -14.18
N TYR A 358 -5.81 4.62 -13.02
CA TYR A 358 -7.05 4.01 -12.57
C TYR A 358 -8.04 5.04 -12.06
N THR A 359 -9.33 4.80 -12.28
CA THR A 359 -10.45 5.52 -11.66
C THR A 359 -11.18 4.55 -10.74
N LEU A 360 -11.28 4.90 -9.45
CA LEU A 360 -11.97 4.12 -8.43
C LEU A 360 -13.31 4.80 -8.08
N THR A 361 -14.40 4.04 -8.16
CA THR A 361 -15.74 4.46 -7.74
C THR A 361 -16.28 3.52 -6.67
N ASP A 362 -16.50 4.03 -5.46
CA ASP A 362 -17.30 3.36 -4.42
C ASP A 362 -18.08 4.42 -3.62
N PRO A 363 -19.39 4.61 -3.88
CA PRO A 363 -20.21 5.63 -3.21
C PRO A 363 -20.52 5.29 -1.74
N LYS A 364 -20.18 4.09 -1.24
CA LYS A 364 -20.22 3.78 0.19
C LYS A 364 -18.95 4.21 0.92
N THR A 365 -17.81 4.32 0.22
CA THR A 365 -16.52 4.66 0.84
C THR A 365 -16.14 6.11 0.61
N PHE A 366 -16.22 6.60 -0.62
CA PHE A 366 -15.83 7.95 -1.01
C PHE A 366 -17.05 8.77 -1.47
N THR A 367 -17.05 10.08 -1.18
CA THR A 367 -18.13 11.00 -1.59
C THR A 367 -18.14 11.32 -3.10
N LYS A 368 -17.08 10.96 -3.82
CA LYS A 368 -16.91 11.04 -5.28
C LYS A 368 -15.98 9.93 -5.74
N PRO A 369 -15.95 9.57 -7.03
CA PRO A 369 -14.82 8.87 -7.63
C PRO A 369 -13.52 9.67 -7.47
N PHE A 370 -12.39 9.01 -7.70
CA PHE A 370 -11.09 9.65 -7.91
C PHE A 370 -10.24 8.86 -8.91
N SER A 371 -9.28 9.54 -9.53
CA SER A 371 -8.37 8.97 -10.51
C SER A 371 -6.91 9.21 -10.12
N VAL A 372 -6.10 8.16 -10.23
CA VAL A 372 -4.67 8.13 -9.90
C VAL A 372 -3.91 7.67 -11.13
N ALA A 373 -2.81 8.34 -11.45
CA ALA A 373 -1.97 7.99 -12.58
C ALA A 373 -0.51 7.84 -12.14
N ILE A 374 0.06 6.68 -12.44
CA ILE A 374 1.37 6.19 -12.00
C ILE A 374 2.19 5.87 -13.25
N PRO A 375 3.35 6.53 -13.47
CA PRO A 375 4.30 6.09 -14.48
C PRO A 375 5.00 4.80 -14.02
N LEU A 376 5.00 3.81 -14.90
CA LEU A 376 5.68 2.52 -14.75
C LEU A 376 6.93 2.50 -15.64
N LYS A 377 8.02 1.94 -15.13
CA LYS A 377 9.30 1.82 -15.85
C LYS A 377 9.58 0.36 -16.19
N LYS A 378 10.10 0.09 -17.38
CA LYS A 378 10.43 -1.28 -17.80
C LYS A 378 11.56 -1.83 -16.93
N PHE A 379 11.37 -3.01 -16.37
CA PHE A 379 12.37 -3.75 -15.61
C PHE A 379 12.88 -4.92 -16.45
N ASP A 380 14.18 -4.92 -16.75
CA ASP A 380 14.86 -5.95 -17.55
C ASP A 380 15.47 -7.09 -16.71
N GLY A 381 15.16 -7.13 -15.41
CA GLY A 381 15.56 -8.19 -14.48
C GLY A 381 14.53 -9.32 -14.35
N GLN A 382 14.88 -10.33 -13.55
CA GLN A 382 13.94 -11.39 -13.17
C GLN A 382 13.11 -10.94 -11.95
N MET A 383 11.78 -10.90 -12.10
CA MET A 383 10.83 -10.84 -10.98
C MET A 383 10.74 -12.24 -10.35
N PHE A 384 10.91 -12.30 -9.03
CA PHE A 384 11.01 -13.55 -8.26
C PHE A 384 9.64 -13.97 -7.68
N GLU A 385 9.62 -15.09 -6.96
CA GLU A 385 8.45 -15.57 -6.22
C GLU A 385 8.47 -15.02 -4.79
N TYR A 386 7.37 -14.42 -4.34
CA TYR A 386 7.17 -14.03 -2.95
C TYR A 386 6.42 -15.16 -2.23
N ALA A 387 7.19 -16.11 -1.71
CA ALA A 387 6.70 -17.33 -1.05
C ALA A 387 6.11 -17.01 0.35
N CYS A 388 4.92 -16.42 0.37
CA CYS A 388 4.32 -15.78 1.55
C CYS A 388 3.99 -16.76 2.69
N HIS A 389 3.75 -18.05 2.40
CA HIS A 389 3.46 -19.05 3.45
C HIS A 389 4.74 -19.77 3.91
N GLU A 390 5.72 -19.91 3.02
CA GLU A 390 6.93 -20.70 3.16
C GLU A 390 7.92 -20.03 4.14
N GLY A 391 7.83 -20.42 5.41
CA GLY A 391 8.63 -19.80 6.48
C GLY A 391 7.96 -18.59 7.14
N ASN A 392 6.65 -18.40 6.93
CA ASN A 392 5.87 -17.42 7.68
C ASN A 392 5.66 -17.88 9.12
N TYR A 393 6.62 -17.52 9.99
CA TYR A 393 6.59 -17.87 11.41
C TYR A 393 5.77 -16.89 12.26
N ALA A 394 5.18 -15.83 11.69
CA ALA A 394 4.58 -14.72 12.45
C ALA A 394 3.47 -15.20 13.40
N LEU A 395 2.44 -15.88 12.86
CA LEU A 395 1.36 -16.48 13.65
C LEU A 395 1.90 -17.44 14.72
N ALA A 396 2.86 -18.29 14.38
CA ALA A 396 3.44 -19.26 15.30
C ALA A 396 4.27 -18.58 16.41
N GLY A 397 4.87 -17.42 16.14
CA GLY A 397 5.56 -16.58 17.12
C GLY A 397 4.57 -15.89 18.06
N ILE A 398 3.56 -15.22 17.52
CA ILE A 398 2.52 -14.51 18.29
C ILE A 398 1.79 -15.47 19.23
N LEU A 399 1.38 -16.64 18.74
CA LEU A 399 0.71 -17.65 19.58
C LEU A 399 1.64 -18.20 20.68
N LYS A 400 2.94 -18.39 20.40
CA LYS A 400 3.92 -18.81 21.43
C LYS A 400 4.13 -17.73 22.49
N GLY A 401 4.16 -16.45 22.09
CA GLY A 401 4.23 -15.29 23.01
C GLY A 401 3.03 -15.28 23.95
N ALA A 402 1.81 -15.29 23.40
CA ALA A 402 0.58 -15.34 24.20
C ALA A 402 0.52 -16.57 25.14
N ARG A 403 0.94 -17.76 24.68
CA ARG A 403 1.04 -18.95 25.54
C ARG A 403 2.16 -18.87 26.61
N GLN A 404 3.09 -17.93 26.52
CA GLN A 404 4.09 -17.68 27.56
C GLN A 404 3.58 -16.66 28.57
N GLU A 405 2.98 -15.57 28.10
CA GLU A 405 2.33 -14.56 28.95
C GLU A 405 1.28 -15.18 29.88
N GLU A 406 0.44 -16.09 29.37
CA GLU A 406 -0.55 -16.83 30.19
C GLU A 406 0.09 -17.64 31.34
N LYS A 407 1.29 -18.20 31.16
CA LYS A 407 2.01 -18.90 32.24
C LYS A 407 2.58 -17.91 33.24
N ASP A 408 3.16 -16.82 32.74
CA ASP A 408 3.76 -15.77 33.56
C ASP A 408 2.69 -14.97 34.33
N GLU A 409 1.43 -14.99 33.88
CA GLU A 409 0.24 -14.56 34.61
C GLU A 409 -0.21 -15.60 35.65
N ALA A 410 -0.29 -16.88 35.28
CA ALA A 410 -0.69 -17.96 36.18
C ALA A 410 0.28 -18.20 37.35
N VAL A 411 1.57 -17.84 37.21
CA VAL A 411 2.58 -17.91 38.29
C VAL A 411 2.47 -16.74 39.28
N LYS A 412 1.63 -15.72 39.01
CA LYS A 412 1.40 -14.55 39.88
C LYS A 412 0.11 -14.64 40.71
N GLN A 413 -0.63 -15.75 40.61
CA GLN A 413 -1.90 -16.03 41.30
C GLN A 413 -1.73 -17.08 42.41
#